data_AF-A0A1J4WLE7-F1
#
_entry.id   AF-A0A1J4WLE7-F1
#
_cell.length_a   1.000
_cell.length_b   1.000
_cell.length_c   1.000
_cell.angle_alpha   90.00
_cell.angle_beta   90.00
_cell.angle_gamma   90.00
#
_symmetry.space_group_name_H-M   'P 1'
#
loop_
_entity.id
_entity.type
_entity.pdbx_description
1 polymer ?
#
loop_
_entity_poly.entity_id
_entity_poly.type
_entity_poly.pdbx_seq_one_letter_code
_entity_poly.pdbx_strand_id
1 'polypeptide(L)'
;FRETIIFERSFKIMLVVGALVVGAMFYFPTSRLEKVVLLLATFSVLILELINSTVERIMDVVTSVHDERIRVIKDLMAAIVLLASFGSAVVGALIFLPYILELLK
;
A
#
# COMPACT_ATOMS: atom_id res chain seq x y z
N PHE A 1 -13.64 8.37 -2.36
CA PHE A 1 -13.84 6.91 -2.13
C PHE A 1 -14.38 6.18 -3.35
N ARG A 2 -15.59 6.50 -3.85
CA ARG A 2 -16.18 5.78 -5.00
C ARG A 2 -15.35 5.94 -6.28
N GLU A 3 -14.90 7.16 -6.60
CA GLU A 3 -14.02 7.39 -7.75
C GLU A 3 -12.67 6.67 -7.62
N THR A 4 -12.00 6.77 -6.47
CA THR A 4 -10.69 6.15 -6.25
C THR A 4 -10.75 4.62 -6.40
N ILE A 5 -11.78 3.99 -5.83
CA ILE A 5 -12.02 2.54 -5.97
C ILE A 5 -12.37 2.16 -7.40
N ILE A 6 -12.99 3.03 -8.20
CA ILE A 6 -13.45 2.69 -9.55
C ILE A 6 -12.33 2.91 -10.58
N PHE A 7 -11.54 3.98 -10.45
CA PHE A 7 -10.58 4.42 -11.46
C PHE A 7 -9.13 3.95 -11.21
N GLU A 8 -8.67 3.85 -9.95
CA GLU A 8 -7.27 3.54 -9.67
C GLU A 8 -7.01 2.04 -9.58
N ARG A 9 -6.31 1.48 -10.58
CA ARG A 9 -5.96 0.04 -10.61
C ARG A 9 -5.04 -0.33 -9.45
N SER A 10 -4.06 0.52 -9.14
CA SER A 10 -3.09 0.31 -8.07
C SER A 10 -3.77 0.22 -6.70
N PHE A 11 -4.67 1.16 -6.39
CA PHE A 11 -5.47 1.13 -5.16
C PHE A 11 -6.31 -0.15 -5.00
N LYS A 12 -6.95 -0.64 -6.08
CA LYS A 12 -7.71 -1.92 -6.04
C LYS A 12 -6.81 -3.10 -5.67
N ILE A 13 -5.62 -3.18 -6.27
CA ILE A 13 -4.65 -4.25 -6.00
C ILE A 13 -4.22 -4.18 -4.53
N MET A 14 -3.83 -3.01 -4.04
CA MET A 14 -3.41 -2.82 -2.65
C MET A 14 -4.54 -3.15 -1.66
N LEU A 15 -5.79 -2.83 -2.00
CA LEU A 15 -6.95 -3.16 -1.17
C LEU A 15 -7.18 -4.67 -1.08
N VAL A 16 -7.09 -5.39 -2.20
CA VAL A 16 -7.20 -6.86 -2.23
C VAL A 16 -6.04 -7.49 -1.45
N VAL A 17 -4.81 -7.07 -1.70
CA VAL A 17 -3.63 -7.56 -0.96
C VAL A 17 -3.77 -7.27 0.54
N GLY A 18 -4.20 -6.06 0.91
CA GLY A 18 -4.44 -5.69 2.30
C GLY A 18 -5.53 -6.55 2.97
N ALA A 19 -6.61 -6.86 2.26
CA ALA A 19 -7.65 -7.77 2.75
C ALA A 19 -7.10 -9.19 2.96
N LEU A 20 -6.22 -9.68 2.07
CA LEU A 20 -5.54 -10.96 2.23
C LEU A 20 -4.62 -10.97 3.45
N VAL A 21 -3.86 -9.88 3.69
CA VAL A 21 -3.00 -9.74 4.89
C VAL A 21 -3.84 -9.75 6.18
N VAL A 22 -4.96 -9.03 6.19
CA VAL A 22 -5.91 -9.03 7.32
C VAL A 22 -6.51 -10.43 7.54
N GLY A 23 -6.88 -11.14 6.48
CA GLY A 23 -7.35 -12.52 6.59
C GLY A 23 -6.26 -13.45 7.16
N ALA A 24 -5.05 -13.36 6.62
CA ALA A 24 -3.90 -14.16 7.04
C ALA A 24 -3.51 -13.93 8.51
N MET A 25 -3.55 -12.69 9.01
CA MET A 25 -3.20 -12.43 10.41
C MET A 25 -4.21 -13.00 11.42
N PHE A 26 -5.46 -13.22 11.02
CA PHE A 26 -6.44 -13.92 11.85
C PHE A 26 -6.40 -15.44 11.67
N TYR A 27 -5.99 -15.91 10.49
CA TYR A 27 -5.80 -17.34 10.22
C TYR A 27 -4.59 -17.92 10.98
N PHE A 28 -3.45 -17.24 10.93
CA PHE A 28 -2.25 -17.63 11.69
C PHE A 28 -2.35 -17.19 13.15
N PRO A 29 -1.71 -17.90 14.09
CA PRO A 29 -1.70 -17.57 15.52
C PRO A 29 -0.77 -16.37 15.83
N THR A 30 -0.87 -15.29 15.05
CA THR A 30 -0.08 -14.08 15.24
C THR A 30 -0.43 -13.38 16.57
N SER A 31 0.60 -12.87 17.23
CA SER A 31 0.53 -12.08 18.45
C SER A 31 -0.20 -10.75 18.24
N ARG A 32 -0.62 -10.12 19.34
CA ARG A 32 -1.29 -8.81 19.29
C ARG A 32 -0.41 -7.73 18.67
N LEU A 33 0.90 -7.75 18.95
CA LEU A 33 1.84 -6.76 18.41
C LEU A 33 2.06 -6.97 16.90
N GLU A 34 2.20 -8.21 16.45
CA GLU A 34 2.32 -8.51 15.01
C GLU A 34 1.08 -8.04 14.24
N LYS A 35 -0.12 -8.25 14.78
CA LYS A 35 -1.36 -7.73 14.18
C LYS A 35 -1.36 -6.22 14.06
N VAL A 36 -0.95 -5.50 15.11
CA VAL A 36 -0.84 -4.03 15.07
C VAL A 36 0.16 -3.60 14.01
N VAL A 37 1.33 -4.24 13.92
CA VAL A 37 2.37 -3.92 12.93
C VAL A 37 1.88 -4.19 11.51
N LEU A 38 1.22 -5.34 11.25
CA LEU A 38 0.64 -5.67 9.96
C LEU A 38 -0.44 -4.67 9.52
N LEU A 39 -1.31 -4.28 10.46
CA LEU A 39 -2.34 -3.28 10.20
C LEU A 39 -1.70 -1.94 9.87
N LEU A 40 -0.77 -1.45 10.69
CA LEU A 40 -0.10 -0.18 10.45
C LEU A 40 0.65 -0.17 9.11
N ALA A 41 1.39 -1.23 8.78
CA ALA A 41 2.09 -1.34 7.50
C ALA A 41 1.10 -1.31 6.31
N THR A 42 0.03 -2.11 6.38
CA THR A 42 -0.98 -2.20 5.32
C THR A 42 -1.72 -0.87 5.13
N PHE A 43 -2.19 -0.25 6.21
CA PHE A 43 -2.89 1.02 6.13
C PHE A 43 -1.97 2.17 5.69
N SER A 44 -0.68 2.15 6.05
CA SER A 44 0.27 3.16 5.59
C SER A 44 0.41 3.15 4.07
N VAL A 45 0.48 1.97 3.44
CA VAL A 45 0.53 1.84 1.98
C VAL A 45 -0.75 2.40 1.33
N LEU A 46 -1.92 2.03 1.85
CA LEU A 46 -3.20 2.52 1.34
C LEU A 46 -3.33 4.04 1.47
N ILE A 47 -2.91 4.60 2.60
CA ILE A 47 -2.92 6.05 2.84
C ILE A 47 -1.99 6.76 1.85
N LEU A 48 -0.77 6.25 1.67
CA LEU A 48 0.20 6.84 0.74
C LEU A 48 -0.28 6.78 -0.72
N GLU A 49 -0.93 5.69 -1.13
CA GLU A 49 -1.55 5.59 -2.45
C GLU A 49 -2.67 6.63 -2.64
N LEU A 50 -3.51 6.84 -1.62
CA LEU A 50 -4.54 7.89 -1.67
C LEU A 50 -3.94 9.30 -1.73
N ILE A 51 -2.83 9.53 -1.02
CA ILE A 51 -2.08 10.79 -1.09
C ILE A 51 -1.50 10.96 -2.49
N ASN A 52 -0.89 9.92 -3.08
CA ASN A 52 -0.36 9.94 -4.44
C ASN A 52 -1.44 10.35 -5.45
N SER A 53 -2.59 9.66 -5.46
CA SER A 53 -3.69 10.01 -6.38
C SER A 53 -4.27 11.40 -6.12
N THR A 54 -4.26 11.87 -4.87
CA THR A 54 -4.70 13.24 -4.54
C THR A 54 -3.74 14.27 -5.12
N VAL A 55 -2.43 14.07 -4.95
CA VAL A 55 -1.41 14.97 -5.49
C VAL A 55 -1.44 14.97 -7.02
N GLU A 56 -1.58 13.81 -7.66
CA GLU A 56 -1.73 13.70 -9.11
C GLU A 56 -2.90 14.55 -9.63
N ARG A 57 -4.08 14.44 -9.00
CA ARG A 57 -5.27 15.23 -9.36
C ARG A 57 -5.07 16.74 -9.12
N ILE A 58 -4.40 17.13 -8.03
CA ILE A 58 -4.08 18.54 -7.79
C ILE A 58 -3.17 19.06 -8.89
N MET A 59 -2.15 18.31 -9.30
CA MET A 59 -1.24 18.71 -10.37
C MET A 59 -1.95 18.83 -11.72
N ASP A 60 -2.89 17.93 -12.02
CA ASP A 60 -3.69 17.99 -13.25
C ASP A 60 -4.61 19.24 -13.31
N VAL A 61 -5.02 19.75 -12.15
CA VAL A 61 -5.77 21.02 -12.06
C VAL A 61 -4.86 22.25 -12.19
N VAL A 62 -3.62 22.17 -11.69
CA VAL A 62 -2.68 23.31 -11.70
C VAL A 62 -2.24 23.67 -13.12
N THR A 63 -1.98 22.69 -13.99
CA THR A 63 -1.73 22.96 -15.41
C THR A 63 -2.03 21.75 -16.27
N SER A 64 -2.67 22.00 -17.42
CA SER A 64 -2.95 21.00 -18.45
C SER A 64 -1.79 20.82 -19.45
N VAL A 65 -0.76 21.68 -19.37
CA VAL A 65 0.43 21.61 -20.23
C VAL A 65 1.48 20.71 -19.55
N HIS A 66 2.14 19.86 -20.32
CA HIS A 66 3.27 19.07 -19.84
C HIS A 66 4.36 19.98 -19.27
N ASP A 67 4.45 20.05 -17.94
CA ASP A 67 5.51 20.73 -17.18
C ASP A 67 6.43 19.66 -16.56
N GLU A 68 7.72 19.73 -16.88
CA GLU A 68 8.71 18.78 -16.38
C GLU A 68 8.78 18.75 -14.85
N ARG A 69 8.47 19.87 -14.18
CA ARG A 69 8.42 19.93 -12.70
C ARG A 69 7.29 19.06 -12.14
N ILE A 70 6.13 19.04 -12.81
CA ILE A 70 5.01 18.20 -12.41
C ILE A 70 5.34 16.73 -12.61
N ARG A 71 6.01 16.40 -13.72
CA ARG A 71 6.48 15.04 -13.97
C ARG A 71 7.37 14.55 -12.83
N VAL A 72 8.36 15.36 -12.42
CA VAL A 72 9.25 15.03 -11.29
C VAL A 72 8.46 14.82 -9.99
N ILE A 73 7.46 15.65 -9.70
CA ILE A 73 6.61 15.49 -8.51
C ILE A 73 5.84 14.17 -8.54
N LYS A 74 5.21 13.84 -9.69
CA LYS A 74 4.47 12.59 -9.86
C LYS A 74 5.38 11.36 -9.71
N ASP A 75 6.57 11.42 -10.32
CA ASP A 75 7.56 10.34 -10.23
C ASP A 75 8.04 10.13 -8.77
N LEU A 76 8.27 11.20 -8.02
CA LEU A 76 8.63 11.13 -6.59
C LEU A 76 7.51 10.53 -5.75
N MET A 77 6.25 10.88 -6.02
CA MET A 77 5.12 10.34 -5.28
C MET A 77 4.93 8.84 -5.54
N ALA A 78 5.06 8.41 -6.80
CA ALA A 78 5.08 7.00 -7.15
C ALA A 78 6.22 6.23 -6.46
N ALA A 79 7.43 6.83 -6.38
CA ALA A 79 8.56 6.23 -5.69
C ALA A 79 8.32 6.06 -4.18
N ILE A 80 7.66 7.02 -3.53
CA ILE A 80 7.30 6.95 -2.10
C ILE A 80 6.33 5.79 -1.84
N VAL A 81 5.29 5.65 -2.67
CA VAL A 81 4.35 4.53 -2.56
C VAL A 81 5.04 3.19 -2.79
N LEU A 82 5.95 3.11 -3.77
CA LEU A 82 6.72 1.89 -4.04
C LEU A 82 7.58 1.49 -2.84
N LEU A 83 8.29 2.44 -2.25
CA LEU A 83 9.13 2.19 -1.07
C LEU A 83 8.31 1.71 0.12
N ALA A 84 7.16 2.34 0.37
CA ALA A 84 6.25 1.93 1.44
C ALA A 84 5.67 0.54 1.20
N SER A 85 5.26 0.24 -0.05
CA SER A 85 4.73 -1.07 -0.44
C SER A 85 5.77 -2.17 -0.26
N PHE A 86 7.01 -1.90 -0.65
CA PHE A 86 8.13 -2.82 -0.45
C PHE A 86 8.40 -3.05 1.04
N GLY A 87 8.47 -1.98 1.85
CA GLY A 87 8.64 -2.09 3.30
C GLY A 87 7.53 -2.89 3.97
N SER A 88 6.28 -2.64 3.59
CA SER A 88 5.12 -3.40 4.08
C SER A 88 5.20 -4.88 3.69
N ALA A 89 5.67 -5.21 2.48
CA ALA A 89 5.85 -6.58 2.04
C ALA A 89 6.94 -7.30 2.85
N VAL A 90 8.07 -6.63 3.12
CA VAL A 90 9.13 -7.16 3.97
C VAL A 90 8.62 -7.43 5.39
N VAL A 91 7.90 -6.48 5.99
CA VAL A 91 7.29 -6.65 7.32
C VAL A 91 6.32 -7.83 7.33
N GLY A 92 5.45 -7.94 6.31
CA GLY A 92 4.54 -9.07 6.16
C GLY A 92 5.27 -10.40 6.05
N ALA A 93 6.35 -10.47 5.26
CA ALA A 93 7.17 -11.66 5.12
C ALA A 93 7.84 -12.04 6.44
N LEU A 94 8.44 -11.09 7.16
CA LEU A 94 9.09 -11.36 8.45
C LEU A 94 8.12 -11.93 9.49
N ILE A 95 6.88 -11.47 9.49
CA ILE A 95 5.85 -11.95 10.41
C ILE A 95 5.29 -13.30 9.96
N PHE A 96 4.90 -13.46 8.69
CA PHE A 96 4.21 -14.67 8.25
C PHE A 96 5.12 -15.86 7.95
N LEU A 97 6.38 -15.63 7.57
CA LEU A 97 7.31 -16.70 7.20
C LEU A 97 7.48 -17.78 8.29
N PRO A 98 7.70 -17.47 9.59
CA PRO A 98 7.82 -18.50 10.62
C PRO A 98 6.54 -19.35 10.74
N TYR A 99 5.36 -18.74 10.69
CA TYR A 99 4.08 -19.47 10.78
C TYR A 99 3.83 -20.36 9.56
N ILE A 100 4.21 -19.89 8.36
CA ILE A 100 4.10 -20.68 7.13
C ILE A 100 5.05 -21.89 7.18
N LEU A 101 6.29 -21.69 7.64
CA LEU A 101 7.27 -22.78 7.78
C LEU A 101 6.84 -23.82 8.82
N GLU A 102 6.17 -23.40 9.89
CA GLU A 102 5.61 -24.31 10.89
C GLU A 102 4.41 -25.11 10.33
N LEU A 103 3.55 -24.49 9.52
CA LEU A 103 2.41 -25.16 8.88
C LEU A 103 2.81 -26.22 7.84
N LEU A 104 3.98 -26.05 7.21
CA LEU A 104 4.51 -26.97 6.19
C LEU A 104 5.32 -28.14 6.76
N LYS A 105 5.64 -28.12 8.05
CA LYS A 105 6.30 -29.22 8.75
C LYS A 105 5.28 -30.30 9.12
#